data_AF-A0A6D2I6M9-F1
#
_entry.id   AF-A0A6D2I6M9-F1
#
_cell.length_a   1.000
_cell.length_b   1.000
_cell.length_c   1.000
_cell.angle_alpha   90.00
_cell.angle_beta   90.00
_cell.angle_gamma   90.00
#
_symmetry.space_group_name_H-M   'P 1'
#
loop_
_entity.id
_entity.type
_entity.pdbx_description
1 polymer ?
#
loop_
_entity_poly.entity_id
_entity_poly.type
_entity_poly.pdbx_seq_one_letter_code
_entity_poly.pdbx_strand_id
1 'polypeptide(L)'
;MTNIKILKSVVSLFFFKSLFVTKQSDASSGISIYWGQNGNEGSLSETCATGRYAYVNVAFLVKFGNGQTPELNLAGHCNPAANTCTHFGSQVKDCQSRGIKVCSFTYP
;
A
#
# COMPACT_ATOMS: atom_id res chain seq x y z
N MET A 1 20.30 -22.23 45.11
CA MET A 1 20.09 -20.75 45.03
C MET A 1 20.50 -20.12 43.69
N THR A 2 21.38 -20.75 42.90
CA THR A 2 21.91 -20.23 41.63
C THR A 2 20.88 -20.22 40.48
N ASN A 3 20.07 -21.28 40.35
CA ASN A 3 19.01 -21.38 39.32
C ASN A 3 17.93 -20.28 39.44
N ILE A 4 17.59 -19.86 40.66
CA ILE A 4 16.61 -18.79 40.91
C ILE A 4 17.17 -17.41 40.50
N LYS A 5 18.47 -17.17 40.64
CA LYS A 5 19.11 -15.92 40.19
C LYS A 5 19.15 -15.83 38.67
N ILE A 6 19.50 -16.94 38.01
CA ILE A 6 19.54 -17.04 36.54
C ILE A 6 18.14 -16.84 35.97
N LEU A 7 17.12 -17.50 36.54
CA LEU A 7 15.73 -17.34 36.10
C LEU A 7 15.24 -15.89 36.23
N LYS A 8 15.58 -15.20 37.32
CA LYS A 8 15.25 -13.77 37.52
C LYS A 8 15.94 -12.87 36.50
N SER A 9 17.22 -13.09 36.20
CA SER A 9 17.95 -12.35 35.15
C SER A 9 17.36 -12.58 33.77
N VAL A 10 17.02 -13.82 33.42
CA VAL A 10 16.43 -14.16 32.12
C VAL A 10 15.06 -13.52 31.98
N VAL A 11 14.20 -13.64 32.99
CA VAL A 11 12.87 -12.98 33.01
C VAL A 11 13.02 -11.46 32.88
N SER A 12 13.94 -10.85 33.63
CA SER A 12 14.21 -9.41 33.55
C SER A 12 14.65 -8.96 32.15
N LEU A 13 15.46 -9.76 31.45
CA LEU A 13 15.92 -9.47 30.09
C LEU A 13 14.79 -9.58 29.04
N PHE A 14 13.89 -10.56 29.20
CA PHE A 14 12.70 -10.68 28.34
C PHE A 14 11.71 -9.54 28.55
N PHE A 15 11.48 -9.11 29.79
CA PHE A 15 10.66 -7.93 30.09
C PHE A 15 11.27 -6.65 29.51
N PHE A 16 12.59 -6.46 29.60
CA PHE A 16 13.27 -5.30 29.02
C PHE A 16 13.14 -5.22 27.49
N LYS A 17 13.19 -6.36 26.78
CA LYS A 17 13.01 -6.36 25.31
C LYS A 17 11.57 -6.09 24.86
N SER A 18 10.58 -6.43 25.68
CA SER A 18 9.15 -6.24 25.34
C SER A 18 8.77 -4.75 25.27
N LEU A 19 9.43 -3.87 26.03
CA LEU A 19 9.11 -2.44 26.06
C LEU A 19 9.57 -1.64 24.83
N PHE A 20 10.46 -2.18 23.98
CA PHE A 20 11.03 -1.45 22.84
C PHE A 20 10.40 -1.77 21.48
N VAL A 21 9.39 -2.64 21.43
CA VAL A 21 8.70 -2.96 20.17
C VAL A 21 7.39 -2.17 20.08
N THR A 22 7.50 -0.85 20.02
CA THR A 22 6.39 -0.01 19.54
C THR A 22 6.59 0.20 18.04
N LYS A 23 5.75 -0.43 17.22
CA LYS A 23 5.65 -0.01 15.82
C LYS A 23 4.98 1.36 15.82
N GLN A 24 5.74 2.39 15.48
CA GLN A 24 5.19 3.72 15.21
C GLN A 24 4.06 3.53 14.19
N SER A 25 2.86 4.05 14.47
CA SER A 25 1.84 4.12 13.45
C SER A 25 2.36 5.05 12.35
N ASP A 26 2.50 4.54 11.13
CA ASP A 26 2.80 5.35 9.93
C ASP A 26 1.57 6.18 9.52
N ALA A 27 0.91 6.82 10.48
CA ALA A 27 -0.03 7.89 10.22
C ALA A 27 0.77 9.11 9.74
N SER A 28 1.34 8.99 8.54
CA SER A 28 2.03 10.10 7.90
C SER A 28 0.95 11.11 7.52
N SER A 29 1.07 12.33 8.05
CA SER A 29 0.42 13.49 7.42
C SER A 29 0.87 13.53 5.96
N GLY A 30 -0.08 13.57 5.03
CA GLY A 30 0.25 13.49 3.62
C GLY A 30 -1.00 13.56 2.74
N ILE A 31 -0.81 14.07 1.54
CA ILE A 31 -1.90 14.23 0.58
C ILE A 31 -2.20 12.86 -0.05
N SER A 32 -3.48 12.55 -0.19
CA SER A 32 -3.97 11.41 -0.95
C SER A 32 -4.58 11.89 -2.27
N ILE A 33 -4.35 11.14 -3.34
CA ILE A 33 -4.90 11.43 -4.67
C ILE A 33 -5.58 10.19 -5.24
N TYR A 34 -6.65 10.39 -6.02
CA TYR A 34 -7.23 9.36 -6.86
C TYR A 34 -6.59 9.41 -8.25
N TRP A 35 -6.23 8.24 -8.78
CA TRP A 35 -5.62 8.09 -10.10
C TRP A 35 -6.29 6.93 -10.84
N GLY A 36 -6.51 7.06 -12.14
CA GLY A 36 -6.95 5.98 -13.03
C GLY A 36 -8.20 6.29 -13.84
N GLN A 37 -8.91 7.39 -13.57
CA GLN A 37 -10.18 7.68 -14.25
C GLN A 37 -10.07 8.69 -15.40
N ASN A 38 -8.88 9.19 -15.71
CA ASN A 38 -8.64 10.07 -16.86
C ASN A 38 -7.35 9.67 -17.56
N GLY A 39 -7.44 9.18 -18.81
CA GLY A 39 -6.26 8.76 -19.58
C GLY A 39 -5.23 9.88 -19.85
N ASN A 40 -5.59 11.15 -19.60
CA ASN A 40 -4.70 12.31 -19.76
C ASN A 40 -4.08 12.79 -18.43
N GLU A 41 -4.24 12.06 -17.33
CA GLU A 41 -3.70 12.44 -16.00
C GLU A 41 -2.23 12.04 -15.78
N GLY A 42 -1.61 11.46 -16.82
CA GLY A 42 -0.26 10.90 -16.74
C GLY A 42 -0.24 9.50 -16.13
N SER A 43 0.92 8.87 -16.19
CA SER A 43 1.13 7.54 -15.62
C SER A 43 1.13 7.55 -14.08
N LEU A 44 0.95 6.36 -13.49
CA LEU A 44 1.03 6.19 -12.04
C LEU A 44 2.45 6.53 -11.52
N SER A 45 3.48 6.16 -12.29
CA SER A 45 4.88 6.50 -11.96
C SER A 45 5.13 8.02 -11.97
N GLU A 46 4.63 8.75 -12.98
CA GLU A 46 4.73 10.22 -13.02
C GLU A 46 3.99 10.87 -11.85
N THR A 47 2.80 10.37 -11.52
CA THR A 47 2.03 10.82 -10.35
C THR A 47 2.84 10.66 -9.05
N CYS A 48 3.46 9.50 -8.86
CA CYS A 48 4.32 9.23 -7.71
C CYS A 48 5.64 10.04 -7.72
N ALA A 49 6.19 10.31 -8.90
CA ALA A 49 7.41 11.10 -9.07
C ALA A 49 7.22 12.59 -8.72
N THR A 50 5.99 13.09 -8.67
CA THR A 50 5.71 14.47 -8.21
C THR A 50 6.19 14.75 -6.78
N GLY A 51 6.32 13.71 -5.94
CA GLY A 51 6.68 13.83 -4.53
C GLY A 51 5.62 14.50 -3.66
N ARG A 52 4.40 14.73 -4.18
CA ARG A 52 3.33 15.44 -3.46
C ARG A 52 2.45 14.55 -2.61
N TYR A 53 2.40 13.25 -2.92
CA TYR A 53 1.41 12.33 -2.38
C TYR A 53 2.05 11.29 -1.48
N ALA A 54 1.45 11.06 -0.31
CA ALA A 54 1.79 9.94 0.55
C ALA A 54 0.94 8.69 0.22
N TYR A 55 -0.21 8.91 -0.42
CA TYR A 55 -1.17 7.87 -0.77
C TYR A 55 -1.69 8.07 -2.20
N VAL A 56 -1.75 6.99 -2.99
CA VAL A 56 -2.40 6.98 -4.29
C VAL A 56 -3.50 5.91 -4.28
N ASN A 57 -4.74 6.34 -4.50
CA ASN A 57 -5.91 5.48 -4.61
C ASN A 57 -6.14 5.16 -6.09
N VAL A 58 -5.87 3.92 -6.49
CA VAL A 58 -6.13 3.44 -7.84
C VAL A 58 -7.62 3.21 -8.01
N ALA A 59 -8.19 3.87 -8.99
CA ALA A 59 -9.61 4.02 -9.24
C ALA A 59 -9.93 3.56 -10.68
N PHE A 60 -10.82 2.57 -10.89
CA PHE A 60 -11.55 1.76 -9.90
C PHE A 60 -11.73 0.29 -10.30
N LEU A 61 -11.92 -0.58 -9.29
CA LEU A 61 -12.48 -1.91 -9.49
C LEU A 61 -14.01 -1.77 -9.59
N VAL A 62 -14.55 -1.84 -10.81
CA VAL A 62 -15.96 -1.51 -11.12
C VAL A 62 -16.91 -2.68 -10.96
N LYS A 63 -16.40 -3.92 -10.96
CA LYS A 63 -17.17 -5.13 -10.64
C LYS A 63 -16.43 -5.92 -9.59
N PHE A 64 -17.12 -6.29 -8.53
CA PHE A 64 -16.61 -7.15 -7.47
C PHE A 64 -17.77 -7.74 -6.65
N GLY A 65 -17.48 -8.77 -5.84
CA GLY A 65 -18.46 -9.40 -4.95
C GLY A 65 -19.50 -10.27 -5.66
N ASN A 66 -20.33 -10.96 -4.87
CA ASN A 66 -21.45 -11.78 -5.33
C ASN A 66 -21.11 -12.80 -6.45
N GLY A 67 -19.91 -13.41 -6.39
CA GLY A 67 -19.47 -14.38 -7.40
C GLY A 67 -19.12 -13.80 -8.77
N GLN A 68 -19.13 -12.47 -8.92
CA GLN A 68 -18.75 -11.81 -10.16
C GLN A 68 -17.24 -11.91 -10.39
N THR A 69 -16.85 -12.01 -11.66
CA THR A 69 -15.45 -11.83 -12.06
C THR A 69 -15.04 -10.38 -11.82
N PRO A 70 -14.00 -10.11 -11.01
CA PRO A 70 -13.56 -8.75 -10.74
C PRO A 70 -13.11 -8.02 -12.01
N GLU A 71 -13.54 -6.77 -12.19
CA GLU A 71 -13.18 -5.97 -13.37
C GLU A 71 -12.57 -4.63 -12.96
N LEU A 72 -11.35 -4.40 -13.43
CA LEU A 72 -10.65 -3.14 -13.26
C LEU A 72 -10.99 -2.20 -14.42
N ASN A 73 -11.32 -0.95 -14.14
CA ASN A 73 -11.50 0.08 -15.14
C ASN A 73 -10.57 1.25 -14.80
N LEU A 74 -9.57 1.49 -15.65
CA LEU A 74 -8.65 2.62 -15.55
C LEU A 74 -8.86 3.58 -16.75
N ALA A 75 -10.11 3.78 -17.15
CA ALA A 75 -10.50 4.63 -18.28
C ALA A 75 -9.63 4.38 -19.52
N GLY A 76 -8.89 5.41 -19.96
CA GLY A 76 -8.02 5.35 -21.14
C GLY A 76 -6.62 4.77 -20.91
N HIS A 77 -6.26 4.40 -19.67
CA HIS A 77 -4.89 3.96 -19.33
C HIS A 77 -4.56 2.55 -19.81
N CYS A 78 -5.55 1.65 -19.85
CA CYS A 78 -5.38 0.30 -20.35
C CYS A 78 -6.73 -0.36 -20.66
N ASN A 79 -6.69 -1.43 -21.45
CA ASN A 79 -7.79 -2.36 -21.66
C ASN A 79 -7.50 -3.70 -20.95
N PRO A 80 -8.28 -4.06 -19.91
CA PRO A 80 -8.15 -5.34 -19.20
C PRO A 80 -8.41 -6.56 -20.07
N ALA A 81 -9.41 -6.49 -20.96
CA ALA A 81 -9.75 -7.61 -21.86
C ALA A 81 -8.63 -7.91 -22.87
N ALA A 82 -7.78 -6.92 -23.16
CA ALA A 82 -6.59 -7.08 -24.00
C ALA A 82 -5.30 -7.35 -23.20
N ASN A 83 -5.38 -7.58 -21.88
CA ASN A 83 -4.23 -7.80 -20.99
C ASN A 83 -3.16 -6.68 -20.99
N THR A 84 -3.55 -5.47 -21.37
CA THR A 84 -2.61 -4.33 -21.46
C THR A 84 -2.33 -3.67 -20.10
N CYS A 85 -3.05 -4.02 -19.05
CA CYS A 85 -2.92 -3.42 -17.70
C CYS A 85 -1.78 -4.02 -16.85
N THR A 86 -1.06 -5.03 -17.34
CA THR A 86 -0.04 -5.76 -16.56
C THR A 86 1.18 -4.91 -16.19
N HIS A 87 1.46 -3.87 -16.97
CA HIS A 87 2.60 -2.98 -16.76
C HIS A 87 2.50 -2.15 -15.46
N PHE A 88 1.30 -1.92 -14.93
CA PHE A 88 1.10 -1.16 -13.68
C PHE A 88 1.77 -1.80 -12.47
N GLY A 89 2.03 -3.11 -12.48
CA GLY A 89 2.77 -3.76 -11.39
C GLY A 89 4.16 -3.16 -11.18
N SER A 90 4.83 -2.70 -12.25
CA SER A 90 6.12 -2.00 -12.15
C SER A 90 5.98 -0.58 -11.61
N GLN A 91 4.94 0.14 -12.02
CA GLN A 91 4.68 1.52 -11.57
C GLN A 91 4.26 1.56 -10.10
N VAL A 92 3.48 0.57 -9.64
CA VAL A 92 3.15 0.40 -8.21
C VAL A 92 4.42 0.20 -7.38
N LYS A 93 5.37 -0.63 -7.86
CA LYS A 93 6.65 -0.84 -7.18
C LYS A 93 7.50 0.43 -7.14
N ASP A 94 7.51 1.23 -8.20
CA ASP A 94 8.19 2.54 -8.21
C ASP A 94 7.59 3.47 -7.14
N CYS A 95 6.27 3.59 -7.03
CA CYS A 95 5.62 4.33 -5.95
C CYS A 95 6.01 3.82 -4.56
N GLN A 96 5.94 2.51 -4.34
CA GLN A 96 6.27 1.88 -3.06
C GLN A 96 7.74 2.10 -2.67
N SER A 97 8.66 2.09 -3.65
CA SER A 97 10.08 2.38 -3.43
C SER A 97 10.33 3.81 -2.94
N ARG A 98 9.40 4.73 -3.20
CA ARG A 98 9.41 6.12 -2.74
C ARG A 98 8.69 6.31 -1.40
N GLY A 99 8.24 5.23 -0.77
CA GLY A 99 7.48 5.28 0.49
C GLY A 99 6.00 5.65 0.32
N ILE A 100 5.48 5.64 -0.91
CA ILE A 100 4.08 5.98 -1.21
C ILE A 100 3.21 4.73 -1.07
N LYS A 101 2.11 4.84 -0.32
CA LYS A 101 1.13 3.75 -0.17
C LYS A 101 0.16 3.76 -1.35
N VAL A 102 0.06 2.64 -2.05
CA VAL A 102 -0.88 2.49 -3.18
C VAL A 102 -2.04 1.61 -2.73
N CYS A 103 -3.26 2.14 -2.78
CA CYS A 103 -4.48 1.48 -2.33
C CYS A 103 -5.44 1.29 -3.50
N SER A 104 -6.19 0.19 -3.51
CA SER A 104 -7.31 -0.02 -4.43
C SER A 104 -8.60 0.32 -3.71
N PHE A 105 -9.48 1.14 -4.32
CA PHE A 105 -10.80 1.45 -3.77
C PHE A 105 -11.90 0.69 -4.51
N THR A 106 -12.84 0.14 -3.73
CA THR A 106 -14.08 -0.49 -4.19
C THR A 106 -15.25 0.27 -3.59
N TYR A 107 -16.22 0.70 -4.40
CA TYR A 107 -17.46 1.28 -3.90
C TYR A 107 -18.55 0.20 -3.83
N PRO A 108 -19.18 -0.05 -2.67
CA PRO A 108 -20.20 -1.09 -2.51
C PRO A 108 -21.40 -0.95 -3.45
#